data_AF-A0A2E7NAT8-F1
#
_entry.id   AF-A0A2E7NAT8-F1
#
_cell.length_a   1.000
_cell.length_b   1.000
_cell.length_c   1.000
_cell.angle_alpha   90.00
_cell.angle_beta   90.00
_cell.angle_gamma   90.00
#
_symmetry.space_group_name_H-M   'P 1'
#
loop_
_entity.id
_entity.type
_entity.pdbx_description
1 polymer ?
#
loop_
_entity_poly.entity_id
_entity_poly.type
_entity_poly.pdbx_seq_one_letter_code
_entity_poly.pdbx_strand_id
1 'polypeptide(L)'
;MQIPLISSLIHYFKVVYGYTGRKLYILLLLFLFGGLSESIGVSMLLPVLNIDKAVSDQDQYTKTIYIFLESIGINISLFPLIILLSIAFLFKGAFVFLQKTFTAYIRFNLIKDIRIDFCNKYKGMKYSYYTITSIGYLNNIITTEINRGVGALNRY
;
A
#
# COMPACT_ATOMS: atom_id res chain seq x y z
N MET A 1 7.96 16.19 -28.25
CA MET A 1 7.53 16.61 -26.90
C MET A 1 7.50 15.36 -26.02
N GLN A 2 8.62 15.00 -25.41
CA GLN A 2 8.66 13.86 -24.48
C GLN A 2 8.04 14.34 -23.17
N ILE A 3 6.90 13.79 -22.77
CA ILE A 3 6.26 14.13 -21.51
C ILE A 3 7.23 13.69 -20.39
N PRO A 4 7.91 14.62 -19.69
CA PRO A 4 9.03 14.30 -18.80
C PRO A 4 8.61 13.42 -17.61
N LEU A 5 7.32 13.34 -17.32
CA LEU A 5 6.74 12.56 -16.23
C LEU A 5 6.81 11.06 -16.46
N ILE A 6 6.48 10.57 -17.67
CA ILE A 6 6.39 9.13 -17.94
C ILE A 6 7.78 8.48 -17.90
N SER A 7 8.77 9.15 -18.50
CA SER A 7 10.17 8.68 -18.47
C SER A 7 10.72 8.62 -17.05
N SER A 8 10.39 9.62 -16.22
CA SER A 8 10.83 9.67 -14.82
C SER A 8 10.19 8.54 -14.01
N LEU A 9 8.89 8.31 -14.18
CA LEU A 9 8.17 7.24 -13.48
C LEU A 9 8.72 5.85 -13.81
N ILE A 10 8.99 5.58 -15.10
CA ILE A 10 9.61 4.32 -15.54
C ILE A 10 11.01 4.16 -14.95
N HIS A 11 11.80 5.24 -14.89
CA HIS A 11 13.13 5.20 -14.29
C HIS A 11 13.09 4.87 -12.80
N TYR A 12 12.24 5.56 -12.02
CA TYR A 12 12.06 5.28 -10.59
C TYR A 12 11.54 3.87 -10.35
N PHE A 13 10.55 3.43 -11.13
CA PHE A 13 10.05 2.06 -11.04
C PHE A 13 11.16 1.04 -11.29
N LYS A 14 11.99 1.24 -12.32
CA LYS A 14 13.12 0.35 -12.63
C LYS A 14 14.16 0.31 -11.51
N VAL A 15 14.47 1.45 -10.89
CA VAL A 15 15.38 1.53 -9.74
C VAL A 15 14.83 0.72 -8.58
N VAL A 16 13.57 0.95 -8.17
CA VAL A 16 12.96 0.21 -7.05
C VAL A 16 12.82 -1.26 -7.37
N TYR A 17 12.44 -1.60 -8.60
CA TYR A 17 12.36 -2.98 -9.06
C TYR A 17 13.70 -3.69 -8.99
N GLY A 18 14.79 -3.02 -9.34
CA GLY A 18 16.15 -3.57 -9.23
C GLY A 18 16.53 -4.00 -7.82
N TYR A 19 16.09 -3.26 -6.80
CA TYR A 19 16.38 -3.59 -5.39
C TYR A 19 15.31 -4.49 -4.73
N THR A 20 14.04 -4.38 -5.14
CA THR A 20 12.90 -5.03 -4.46
C THR A 20 12.49 -6.35 -5.12
N GLY A 21 12.67 -6.46 -6.44
CA GLY A 21 12.35 -7.65 -7.23
C GLY A 21 10.89 -8.09 -7.10
N ARG A 22 10.67 -9.40 -6.94
CA ARG A 22 9.34 -10.05 -6.93
C ARG A 22 8.40 -9.55 -5.82
N LYS A 23 8.93 -8.94 -4.75
CA LYS A 23 8.14 -8.42 -3.63
C LYS A 23 7.19 -7.30 -4.10
N LEU A 24 7.52 -6.54 -5.15
CA LEU A 24 6.61 -5.52 -5.69
C LEU A 24 5.30 -6.10 -6.25
N TYR A 25 5.33 -7.28 -6.88
CA TYR A 25 4.11 -7.93 -7.37
C TYR A 25 3.20 -8.36 -6.23
N ILE A 26 3.78 -8.86 -5.13
CA ILE A 26 3.03 -9.20 -3.91
C ILE A 26 2.39 -7.95 -3.33
N LEU A 27 3.13 -6.83 -3.26
CA LEU A 27 2.60 -5.56 -2.79
C LEU A 27 1.43 -5.08 -3.67
N LEU A 28 1.56 -5.18 -4.99
CA LEU A 28 0.51 -4.79 -5.94
C LEU A 28 -0.75 -5.64 -5.79
N LEU A 29 -0.60 -6.97 -5.65
CA LEU A 29 -1.72 -7.87 -5.35
C LEU A 29 -2.40 -7.48 -4.03
N LEU A 30 -1.60 -7.16 -3.01
CA LEU A 30 -2.11 -6.78 -1.71
C LEU A 30 -2.90 -5.46 -1.77
N PHE A 31 -2.46 -4.49 -2.58
CA PHE A 31 -3.21 -3.27 -2.87
C PHE A 31 -4.54 -3.56 -3.59
N LEU A 32 -4.51 -4.44 -4.60
CA LEU A 32 -5.72 -4.86 -5.32
C LEU A 32 -6.74 -5.49 -4.37
N PHE A 33 -6.33 -6.47 -3.55
CA PHE A 33 -7.23 -7.13 -2.60
C PHE A 33 -7.73 -6.18 -1.50
N GLY A 34 -6.88 -5.27 -1.01
CA GLY A 34 -7.35 -4.29 -0.03
C GLY A 34 -8.34 -3.28 -0.61
N GLY A 35 -8.17 -2.86 -1.87
CA GLY A 35 -9.14 -2.01 -2.57
C GLY A 35 -10.48 -2.72 -2.82
N LEU A 36 -10.43 -4.02 -3.16
CA LEU A 36 -11.65 -4.84 -3.24
C LEU A 36 -12.33 -4.96 -1.88
N SER A 37 -11.56 -5.22 -0.81
CA SER A 37 -12.11 -5.29 0.55
C SER A 37 -12.74 -3.97 0.99
N GLU A 38 -12.18 -2.83 0.57
CA GLU A 38 -12.76 -1.51 0.82
C GLU A 38 -14.08 -1.33 0.07
N SER A 39 -14.14 -1.73 -1.19
CA SER A 39 -15.35 -1.67 -2.02
C SER A 39 -16.48 -2.51 -1.42
N ILE A 40 -16.16 -3.71 -0.92
CA ILE A 40 -17.11 -4.58 -0.22
C ILE A 40 -17.62 -3.91 1.06
N GLY A 41 -16.72 -3.38 1.89
CA GLY A 41 -17.10 -2.73 3.15
C GLY A 41 -18.01 -1.51 2.96
N VAL A 42 -17.73 -0.67 1.95
CA VAL A 42 -18.59 0.47 1.61
C VAL A 42 -19.93 0.01 1.05
N SER A 43 -19.93 -1.01 0.19
CA SER A 43 -21.17 -1.55 -0.40
C SER A 43 -22.08 -2.19 0.65
N MET A 44 -21.51 -2.78 1.71
CA MET A 44 -22.27 -3.34 2.85
C MET A 44 -22.98 -2.27 3.70
N LEU A 45 -22.70 -1.00 3.49
CA LEU A 45 -23.43 0.08 4.18
C LEU A 45 -24.84 0.26 3.59
N LEU A 46 -25.04 -0.02 2.30
CA LEU A 46 -26.35 0.04 1.62
C LEU A 46 -27.43 -0.86 2.24
N PRO A 47 -27.20 -2.18 2.45
CA PRO A 47 -28.19 -3.05 3.08
C PRO A 47 -28.52 -2.67 4.53
N VAL A 48 -27.62 -2.00 5.25
CA VAL A 48 -27.89 -1.47 6.60
C VAL A 48 -28.84 -0.28 6.52
N LEU A 49 -28.62 0.64 5.57
CA LEU A 49 -29.46 1.83 5.40
C LEU A 49 -30.85 1.54 4.82
N ASN A 50 -30.98 0.48 4.02
CA ASN A 50 -32.23 0.14 3.33
C ASN A 50 -33.11 -0.84 4.09
N ILE A 51 -32.80 -1.16 5.35
CA ILE A 51 -33.53 -2.18 6.12
C ILE A 51 -35.01 -1.84 6.31
N ASP A 52 -35.34 -0.56 6.47
CA ASP A 52 -36.72 -0.10 6.67
C ASP A 52 -37.49 0.13 5.35
N LYS A 53 -36.82 -0.05 4.19
CA LYS A 53 -37.45 0.11 2.88
C LYS A 53 -38.12 -1.19 2.45
N ALA A 54 -39.32 -1.08 1.87
CA ALA A 54 -40.02 -2.21 1.28
C ALA A 54 -39.14 -2.92 0.22
N VAL A 55 -39.19 -4.26 0.20
CA VAL A 55 -38.35 -5.14 -0.65
C VAL A 55 -38.46 -4.81 -2.15
N SER A 56 -39.59 -4.25 -2.56
CA SER A 56 -39.86 -3.68 -3.89
C SER A 56 -38.80 -2.66 -4.34
N ASP A 57 -38.40 -1.76 -3.45
CA ASP A 57 -37.53 -0.60 -3.73
C ASP A 57 -36.06 -0.85 -3.39
N GLN A 58 -35.72 -2.09 -3.05
CA GLN A 58 -34.35 -2.46 -2.68
C GLN A 58 -33.49 -2.76 -3.91
N ASP A 59 -32.27 -2.25 -3.86
CA ASP A 59 -31.26 -2.40 -4.89
C ASP A 59 -30.83 -3.87 -5.07
N GLN A 60 -30.40 -4.24 -6.28
CA GLN A 60 -30.03 -5.64 -6.59
C GLN A 60 -28.90 -6.16 -5.69
N TYR A 61 -27.97 -5.27 -5.31
CA TYR A 61 -26.89 -5.56 -4.36
C TYR A 61 -27.42 -5.89 -2.95
N THR A 62 -28.37 -5.10 -2.42
CA THR A 62 -28.99 -5.34 -1.11
C THR A 62 -29.72 -6.68 -1.09
N LYS A 63 -30.50 -6.99 -2.13
CA LYS A 63 -31.21 -8.26 -2.28
C LYS A 63 -30.26 -9.46 -2.26
N THR A 64 -29.13 -9.37 -2.98
CA THR A 64 -28.11 -10.43 -3.03
C THR A 64 -27.54 -10.71 -1.64
N ILE A 65 -27.24 -9.66 -0.87
CA ILE A 65 -26.73 -9.79 0.50
C ILE A 65 -27.78 -10.42 1.42
N TYR A 66 -29.04 -10.01 1.33
CA TYR A 66 -30.13 -10.58 2.12
C TYR A 66 -30.36 -12.06 1.84
N ILE A 67 -30.37 -12.47 0.56
CA ILE A 67 -30.44 -13.89 0.16
C ILE A 67 -29.26 -14.69 0.74
N PHE A 68 -28.06 -14.10 0.76
CA PHE A 68 -26.90 -14.74 1.35
C PHE A 68 -27.05 -14.94 2.87
N LEU A 69 -27.57 -13.96 3.60
CA LEU A 69 -27.86 -14.11 5.05
C LEU A 69 -28.93 -15.17 5.31
N GLU A 70 -30.01 -15.17 4.53
CA GLU A 70 -31.08 -16.17 4.64
C GLU A 70 -30.59 -17.58 4.32
N SER A 71 -29.69 -17.74 3.34
CA SER A 71 -29.05 -19.01 3.02
C SER A 71 -28.22 -19.57 4.17
N ILE A 72 -27.73 -18.72 5.08
CA ILE A 72 -27.00 -19.10 6.29
C ILE A 72 -27.98 -19.36 7.46
N GLY A 73 -29.28 -19.13 7.27
CA GLY A 73 -30.33 -19.30 8.27
C GLY A 73 -30.43 -18.14 9.25
N ILE A 74 -29.89 -16.97 8.91
CA ILE A 74 -29.91 -15.77 9.76
C ILE A 74 -31.08 -14.87 9.34
N ASN A 75 -31.95 -14.55 10.29
CA ASN A 75 -33.03 -13.58 10.04
C ASN A 75 -32.44 -12.20 9.72
N ILE A 76 -32.97 -11.56 8.66
CA ILE A 76 -32.56 -10.22 8.25
C ILE A 76 -33.06 -9.24 9.31
N SER A 77 -32.13 -8.70 10.09
CA SER A 77 -32.37 -7.68 11.11
C SER A 77 -31.17 -6.74 11.17
N LEU A 78 -31.34 -5.58 11.80
CA LEU A 78 -30.31 -4.55 11.91
C LEU A 78 -29.06 -5.08 12.62
N PHE A 79 -29.26 -5.89 13.67
CA PHE A 79 -28.17 -6.40 14.48
C PHE A 79 -27.21 -7.36 13.70
N PRO A 80 -27.69 -8.41 13.00
CA PRO A 80 -26.85 -9.22 12.13
C PRO A 80 -26.13 -8.45 11.02
N LEU A 81 -26.78 -7.45 10.41
CA LEU A 81 -26.17 -6.66 9.35
C LEU A 81 -25.00 -5.80 9.87
N ILE A 82 -25.14 -5.23 11.08
CA ILE A 82 -24.05 -4.48 11.73
C ILE A 82 -22.88 -5.40 12.10
N ILE A 83 -23.16 -6.62 12.56
CA ILE A 83 -22.11 -7.61 12.83
C ILE A 83 -21.34 -7.95 11.55
N LEU A 84 -22.06 -8.23 10.46
CA LEU A 84 -21.44 -8.52 9.16
C LEU A 84 -20.60 -7.35 8.65
N LEU A 85 -21.12 -6.12 8.76
CA LEU A 85 -20.39 -4.90 8.42
C LEU A 85 -19.12 -4.77 9.25
N SER A 86 -19.20 -5.02 10.56
CA SER A 86 -18.06 -4.96 11.47
C SER A 86 -16.98 -5.97 11.08
N ILE A 87 -17.37 -7.20 10.74
CA ILE A 87 -16.44 -8.25 10.26
C ILE A 87 -15.76 -7.81 8.95
N ALA A 88 -16.51 -7.23 8.01
CA ALA A 88 -15.95 -6.74 6.76
C ALA A 88 -14.94 -5.59 6.98
N PHE A 89 -15.21 -4.68 7.91
CA PHE A 89 -14.26 -3.62 8.28
C PHE A 89 -13.03 -4.16 9.01
N LEU A 90 -13.17 -5.17 9.86
CA LEU A 90 -12.03 -5.84 10.48
C LEU A 90 -11.14 -6.50 9.42
N PHE A 91 -11.74 -7.17 8.43
CA PHE A 91 -11.02 -7.76 7.31
C PHE A 91 -10.28 -6.70 6.50
N LYS A 92 -10.95 -5.58 6.15
CA LYS A 92 -10.32 -4.41 5.53
C LYS A 92 -9.12 -3.93 6.36
N GLY A 93 -9.30 -3.79 7.67
CA GLY A 93 -8.24 -3.37 8.60
C GLY A 93 -7.01 -4.28 8.53
N ALA A 94 -7.22 -5.60 8.47
CA ALA A 94 -6.13 -6.55 8.30
C ALA A 94 -5.38 -6.33 6.97
N PHE A 95 -6.08 -6.17 5.84
CA PHE A 95 -5.41 -5.89 4.55
C PHE A 95 -4.60 -4.60 4.60
N VAL A 96 -5.18 -3.52 5.11
CA VAL A 96 -4.49 -2.23 5.23
C VAL A 96 -3.24 -2.36 6.12
N PHE A 97 -3.35 -3.09 7.23
CA PHE A 97 -2.21 -3.35 8.11
C PHE A 97 -1.10 -4.13 7.39
N LEU A 98 -1.45 -5.19 6.66
CA LEU A 98 -0.48 -5.96 5.86
C LEU A 98 0.17 -5.07 4.79
N GLN A 99 -0.60 -4.25 4.07
CA GLN A 99 -0.08 -3.33 3.06
C GLN A 99 0.94 -2.36 3.63
N LYS A 100 0.61 -1.71 4.77
CA LYS A 100 1.49 -0.74 5.42
C LYS A 100 2.77 -1.41 5.93
N THR A 101 2.64 -2.57 6.56
CA THR A 101 3.77 -3.34 7.08
C THR A 101 4.70 -3.78 5.95
N PHE A 102 4.15 -4.30 4.86
CA PHE A 102 4.94 -4.79 3.73
C PHE A 102 5.60 -3.65 2.95
N THR A 103 4.91 -2.51 2.79
CA THR A 103 5.48 -1.29 2.21
C THR A 103 6.65 -0.79 3.06
N ALA A 104 6.49 -0.74 4.39
CA ALA A 104 7.56 -0.34 5.31
C ALA A 104 8.75 -1.30 5.23
N TYR A 105 8.50 -2.61 5.18
CA TYR A 105 9.55 -3.62 5.04
C TYR A 105 10.36 -3.45 3.75
N ILE A 106 9.71 -3.22 2.62
CA ILE A 106 10.39 -2.95 1.34
C ILE A 106 11.22 -1.67 1.45
N ARG A 107 10.62 -0.60 1.99
CA ARG A 107 11.27 0.71 2.13
C ARG A 107 12.54 0.64 2.99
N PHE A 108 12.46 0.02 4.16
CA PHE A 108 13.61 -0.07 5.06
C PHE A 108 14.72 -0.95 4.50
N ASN A 109 14.38 -2.03 3.80
CA ASN A 109 15.38 -2.83 3.09
C ASN A 109 16.07 -2.01 2.00
N LEU A 110 15.32 -1.27 1.20
CA LEU A 110 15.88 -0.40 0.16
C LEU A 110 16.85 0.64 0.74
N ILE A 111 16.45 1.32 1.83
CA ILE A 111 17.32 2.29 2.53
C ILE A 111 18.59 1.60 3.03
N LYS A 112 18.46 0.43 3.65
CA LYS A 112 19.58 -0.33 4.20
C LYS A 112 20.55 -0.74 3.09
N ASP A 113 20.05 -1.29 1.99
CA ASP A 113 20.87 -1.79 0.88
C ASP A 113 21.60 -0.63 0.18
N ILE A 114 20.93 0.50 -0.05
CA ILE A 114 21.56 1.71 -0.59
C ILE A 114 22.64 2.24 0.37
N ARG A 115 22.38 2.29 1.69
CA ARG A 115 23.39 2.72 2.67
C ARG A 115 24.63 1.83 2.65
N ILE A 116 24.45 0.51 2.59
CA ILE A 116 25.57 -0.43 2.54
C ILE A 116 26.40 -0.23 1.25
N ASP A 117 25.73 -0.05 0.11
CA ASP A 117 26.38 0.23 -1.17
C ASP A 117 27.21 1.53 -1.12
N PHE A 118 26.65 2.62 -0.57
CA PHE A 118 27.38 3.87 -0.38
C PHE A 118 28.57 3.71 0.57
N CYS A 119 28.42 3.02 1.70
CA CYS A 119 29.52 2.74 2.61
C CYS A 119 30.64 1.94 1.92
N ASN A 120 30.31 0.97 1.07
CA ASN A 120 31.30 0.21 0.31
C ASN A 120 32.01 1.08 -0.74
N LYS A 121 31.27 1.96 -1.43
CA LYS A 121 31.86 2.94 -2.36
C LYS A 121 32.78 3.94 -1.66
N TYR A 122 32.47 4.33 -0.43
CA TYR A 122 33.33 5.21 0.37
C TYR A 122 34.66 4.55 0.71
N LYS A 123 34.69 3.24 0.97
CA LYS A 123 35.94 2.49 1.21
C LYS A 123 36.85 2.44 -0.02
N GLY A 124 36.28 2.42 -1.22
CA GLY A 124 37.02 2.39 -2.49
C GLY A 124 37.30 3.78 -3.10
N MET A 125 37.01 4.86 -2.37
CA MET A 125 37.12 6.22 -2.87
C MET A 125 38.59 6.64 -3.02
N LYS A 126 38.92 7.31 -4.13
CA LYS A 126 40.26 7.89 -4.33
C LYS A 126 40.57 8.87 -3.21
N TYR A 127 41.74 8.73 -2.59
CA TYR A 127 42.17 9.60 -1.48
C TYR A 127 42.12 11.09 -1.84
N SER A 128 42.53 11.46 -3.05
CA SER A 128 42.45 12.84 -3.54
C SER A 128 41.01 13.39 -3.60
N TYR A 129 40.02 12.55 -3.85
CA TYR A 129 38.61 12.97 -3.84
C TYR A 129 38.09 13.08 -2.40
N TYR A 130 38.53 12.17 -1.52
CA TYR A 130 38.20 12.23 -0.09
C TYR A 130 38.73 13.51 0.58
N THR A 131 39.95 13.94 0.27
CA THR A 131 40.57 15.12 0.89
C THR A 131 39.94 16.46 0.49
N ILE A 132 39.39 16.56 -0.72
CA ILE A 132 38.72 17.78 -1.22
C ILE A 132 37.21 17.80 -0.95
N THR A 133 36.63 16.67 -0.55
CA THR A 133 35.19 16.57 -0.27
C THR A 133 34.92 16.85 1.21
N SER A 134 33.89 17.65 1.51
CA SER A 134 33.55 17.92 2.91
C SER A 134 32.97 16.68 3.60
N ILE A 135 33.48 16.37 4.79
CA ILE A 135 32.98 15.26 5.63
C ILE A 135 31.48 15.44 5.91
N GLY A 136 31.03 16.69 6.10
CA GLY A 136 29.61 17.02 6.29
C GLY A 136 28.73 16.62 5.10
N TYR A 137 29.20 16.80 3.87
CA TYR A 137 28.48 16.38 2.67
C TYR A 137 28.34 14.85 2.60
N LEU A 138 29.44 14.12 2.83
CA LEU A 138 29.43 12.65 2.83
C LEU A 138 28.52 12.07 3.92
N ASN A 139 28.51 12.69 5.10
CA ASN A 139 27.63 12.33 6.21
C ASN A 139 26.16 12.60 5.88
N ASN A 140 25.85 13.75 5.25
CA ASN A 140 24.48 14.10 4.85
C ASN A 140 23.91 13.11 3.81
N ILE A 141 24.74 12.61 2.89
CA ILE A 141 24.29 11.59 1.92
C ILE A 141 23.76 10.35 2.65
N ILE A 142 24.54 9.78 3.58
CA ILE A 142 24.20 8.53 4.26
C ILE A 142 23.00 8.71 5.21
N THR A 143 22.95 9.85 5.90
CA THR A 143 21.97 10.09 6.97
C THR A 143 20.64 10.63 6.43
N THR A 144 20.68 11.55 5.47
CA THR A 144 19.51 12.32 5.04
C THR A 144 19.10 12.04 3.59
N GLU A 145 20.03 12.14 2.63
CA GLU A 145 19.66 12.12 1.21
C GLU A 145 19.16 10.76 0.74
N ILE A 146 19.74 9.65 1.23
CA ILE A 146 19.21 8.30 0.94
C ILE A 146 17.76 8.17 1.43
N ASN A 147 17.46 8.66 2.64
CA ASN A 147 16.12 8.63 3.19
C ASN A 147 15.14 9.52 2.42
N ARG A 148 15.58 10.70 1.97
CA ARG A 148 14.79 11.60 1.11
C ARG A 148 14.52 10.98 -0.25
N GLY A 149 15.55 10.41 -0.89
CA GLY A 149 15.45 9.77 -2.20
C GLY A 149 14.49 8.58 -2.18
N VAL A 150 14.61 7.69 -1.20
CA VAL A 150 13.65 6.57 -1.03
C VAL A 150 12.28 7.09 -0.59
N GLY A 151 12.23 8.15 0.24
CA GLY A 151 11.00 8.76 0.70
C GLY A 151 10.17 9.39 -0.42
N ALA A 152 10.81 9.93 -1.46
CA ALA A 152 10.16 10.48 -2.64
C ALA A 152 9.30 9.43 -3.37
N LEU A 153 9.63 8.15 -3.24
CA LEU A 153 8.84 7.06 -3.81
C LEU A 153 7.42 6.95 -3.23
N ASN A 154 7.18 7.43 -2.01
CA ASN A 154 5.83 7.43 -1.44
C ASN A 154 5.00 8.64 -1.88
N ARG A 155 5.61 9.61 -2.56
CA ARG A 155 4.97 10.87 -2.97
C ARG A 155 4.48 10.85 -4.42
N TYR A 156 4.87 9.84 -5.20
CA TYR A 156 4.47 9.62 -6.59
C TYR A 156 3.76 8.28 -6.70
#